data_AF-A0A3B9K2S8-F1
#
_entry.id   AF-A0A3B9K2S8-F1
#
_cell.length_a   1.000
_cell.length_b   1.000
_cell.length_c   1.000
_cell.angle_alpha   90.00
_cell.angle_beta   90.00
_cell.angle_gamma   90.00
#
_symmetry.space_group_name_H-M   'P 1'
#
loop_
_entity.id
_entity.type
_entity.pdbx_description
1 polymer ?
#
loop_
_entity_poly.entity_id
_entity_poly.type
_entity_poly.pdbx_seq_one_letter_code
_entity_poly.pdbx_strand_id
1 'polypeptide(L)'
;MAVQSLENDYAKRNPLDLLEEIIRQNKWPFSRTSEKELVVRFSGNLCEYNLCFGWVSSCNSMQFSSSYDLKVPKRKIEKVALLMCLINDRLIMGNFNLNSTQGELSYRYTIPLRGLQSASVEQLEDIIDYALSESERYYSSFQYIIWGEGDPRNALQSAILETVGEA
;
A
#
# COMPACT_ATOMS: atom_id res chain seq x y z
N MET A 1 32.58 -25.71 -9.23
CA MET A 1 31.73 -26.38 -8.23
C MET A 1 30.29 -26.19 -8.66
N ALA A 2 29.56 -27.29 -8.81
CA ALA A 2 28.25 -27.35 -9.44
C ALA A 2 27.14 -26.83 -8.52
N VAL A 3 26.50 -25.74 -8.92
CA VAL A 3 25.18 -25.29 -8.41
C VAL A 3 24.25 -25.03 -9.60
N GLN A 4 24.52 -25.66 -10.75
CA GLN A 4 23.88 -25.33 -12.02
C GLN A 4 22.82 -26.35 -12.47
N SER A 5 22.29 -27.16 -11.54
CA SER A 5 21.35 -28.24 -11.87
C SER A 5 20.18 -28.40 -10.89
N LEU A 6 19.72 -27.29 -10.29
CA LEU A 6 18.41 -27.21 -9.62
C LEU A 6 17.55 -26.03 -10.10
N GLU A 7 18.06 -25.18 -11.01
CA GLU A 7 17.35 -23.97 -11.45
C GLU A 7 16.13 -24.22 -12.36
N ASN A 8 15.92 -25.45 -12.83
CA ASN A 8 15.04 -25.68 -13.99
C ASN A 8 13.72 -26.42 -13.74
N ASP A 9 13.31 -26.58 -12.47
CA ASP A 9 11.98 -27.11 -12.11
C ASP A 9 11.09 -26.08 -11.35
N TYR A 10 11.58 -24.86 -11.10
CA TYR A 10 10.80 -23.75 -10.54
C TYR A 10 9.90 -23.07 -11.60
N ALA A 11 9.31 -23.86 -12.48
CA ALA A 11 8.41 -23.37 -13.50
C ALA A 11 7.15 -22.72 -12.87
N LYS A 12 7.15 -21.39 -12.90
CA LYS A 12 6.04 -20.56 -13.41
C LYS A 12 4.70 -20.66 -12.68
N ARG A 13 4.65 -20.33 -11.39
CA ARG A 13 3.40 -19.76 -10.84
C ARG A 13 3.60 -18.28 -10.66
N ASN A 14 2.71 -17.50 -11.23
CA ASN A 14 2.77 -16.06 -11.11
C ASN A 14 2.42 -15.73 -9.64
N PRO A 15 3.23 -14.96 -8.92
CA PRO A 15 3.00 -14.71 -7.48
C PRO A 15 1.65 -14.03 -7.22
N LEU A 16 1.08 -13.37 -8.22
CA LEU A 16 -0.25 -12.76 -8.14
C LEU A 16 -1.41 -13.77 -8.19
N ASP A 17 -1.17 -15.02 -8.60
CA ASP A 17 -2.24 -16.02 -8.75
C ASP A 17 -2.81 -16.45 -7.38
N LEU A 18 -1.95 -16.57 -6.37
CA LEU A 18 -2.40 -16.86 -5.00
C LEU A 18 -3.22 -15.69 -4.45
N LEU A 19 -2.75 -14.48 -4.69
CA LEU A 19 -3.41 -13.27 -4.24
C LEU A 19 -4.80 -13.11 -4.87
N GLU A 20 -4.92 -13.39 -6.16
CA GLU A 20 -6.21 -13.37 -6.86
C GLU A 20 -7.24 -14.32 -6.22
N GLU A 21 -6.79 -15.48 -5.77
CA GLU A 21 -7.65 -16.43 -5.05
C GLU A 21 -8.09 -15.90 -3.69
N ILE A 22 -7.19 -15.29 -2.91
CA ILE A 22 -7.52 -14.61 -1.64
C ILE A 22 -8.57 -13.53 -1.86
N ILE A 23 -8.39 -12.68 -2.87
CA ILE A 23 -9.30 -11.58 -3.19
C ILE A 23 -10.67 -12.11 -3.64
N ARG A 24 -10.69 -13.18 -4.45
CA ARG A 24 -11.91 -13.84 -4.90
C ARG A 24 -12.70 -14.42 -3.73
N GLN A 25 -12.02 -15.03 -2.75
CA GLN A 25 -12.64 -15.57 -1.54
C GLN A 25 -13.24 -14.45 -0.66
N ASN A 26 -12.55 -13.31 -0.56
CA ASN A 26 -13.04 -12.11 0.12
C ASN A 26 -14.13 -11.34 -0.66
N LYS A 27 -14.44 -11.75 -1.89
CA LYS A 27 -15.46 -11.14 -2.77
C LYS A 27 -15.23 -9.65 -3.05
N TRP A 28 -13.97 -9.19 -3.00
CA TRP A 28 -13.66 -7.80 -3.35
C TRP A 28 -13.66 -7.61 -4.87
N PRO A 29 -14.15 -6.47 -5.40
CA PRO A 29 -14.04 -6.17 -6.82
C PRO A 29 -12.57 -6.06 -7.23
N PHE A 30 -12.16 -6.82 -8.24
CA PHE A 30 -10.78 -6.79 -8.73
C PHE A 30 -10.69 -6.89 -10.26
N SER A 31 -9.54 -6.48 -10.79
CA SER A 31 -9.20 -6.58 -12.20
C SER A 31 -7.72 -6.96 -12.35
N ARG A 32 -7.46 -8.06 -13.07
CA ARG A 32 -6.11 -8.44 -13.51
C ARG A 32 -5.79 -7.64 -14.76
N THR A 33 -5.14 -6.49 -14.60
CA THR A 33 -4.85 -5.55 -15.71
C THR A 33 -3.75 -6.09 -16.62
N SER A 34 -2.85 -6.91 -16.08
CA SER A 34 -1.84 -7.64 -16.85
C SER A 34 -1.34 -8.86 -16.09
N GLU A 35 -0.47 -9.65 -16.73
CA GLU A 35 0.30 -10.68 -16.03
C GLU A 35 1.10 -10.13 -14.84
N LYS A 36 1.47 -8.85 -14.84
CA LYS A 36 2.32 -8.27 -13.79
C LYS A 36 1.55 -7.37 -12.83
N GLU A 37 0.25 -7.23 -12.97
CA GLU A 37 -0.50 -6.25 -12.20
C GLU A 37 -1.93 -6.73 -11.91
N LEU A 38 -2.31 -6.60 -10.64
CA LEU A 38 -3.63 -6.91 -10.11
C LEU A 38 -4.13 -5.70 -9.31
N VAL A 39 -5.32 -5.21 -9.64
CA VAL A 39 -5.93 -4.05 -8.98
C VAL A 39 -7.20 -4.50 -8.25
N VAL A 40 -7.38 -4.02 -7.03
CA VAL A 40 -8.53 -4.33 -6.18
C VAL A 40 -9.13 -3.03 -5.66
N ARG A 41 -10.45 -2.95 -5.64
CA ARG A 41 -11.16 -1.88 -4.93
C ARG A 41 -11.56 -2.37 -3.56
N PHE A 42 -11.18 -1.61 -2.55
CA PHE A 42 -11.52 -1.89 -1.16
C PHE A 42 -12.27 -0.70 -0.57
N SER A 43 -13.44 -0.96 0.02
CA SER A 43 -14.22 0.06 0.73
C SER A 43 -13.84 0.01 2.20
N GLY A 44 -13.05 0.98 2.65
CA GLY A 44 -12.71 1.14 4.06
C GLY A 44 -13.78 1.90 4.83
N ASN A 45 -13.43 2.32 6.04
CA ASN A 45 -14.36 3.03 6.92
C ASN A 45 -14.48 4.51 6.55
N LEU A 46 -13.35 5.14 6.20
CA LEU A 46 -13.31 6.58 5.91
C LEU A 46 -13.28 6.88 4.40
N CYS A 47 -12.76 5.97 3.57
CA CYS A 47 -12.74 6.15 2.12
C CYS A 47 -12.62 4.85 1.32
N GLU A 48 -12.74 4.98 0.00
CA GLU A 48 -12.38 3.90 -0.93
C GLU A 48 -10.87 3.91 -1.21
N TYR A 49 -10.33 2.70 -1.35
CA TYR A 49 -8.93 2.44 -1.66
C TYR A 49 -8.81 1.66 -2.97
N ASN A 50 -7.81 2.05 -3.76
CA ASN A 50 -7.35 1.29 -4.89
C ASN A 50 -6.06 0.56 -4.49
N LEU A 51 -6.18 -0.74 -4.22
CA LEU A 51 -5.05 -1.61 -3.95
C LEU A 51 -4.45 -2.06 -5.28
N CYS A 52 -3.13 -1.97 -5.42
CA CYS A 52 -2.41 -2.45 -6.58
C CYS A 52 -1.30 -3.38 -6.15
N PHE A 53 -1.21 -4.52 -6.81
CA PHE A 53 -0.18 -5.52 -6.60
C PHE A 53 0.57 -5.72 -7.91
N GLY A 54 1.88 -5.47 -7.87
CA GLY A 54 2.76 -5.50 -9.03
C GLY A 54 3.85 -6.56 -8.91
N TRP A 55 4.07 -7.36 -9.95
CA TRP A 55 5.20 -8.27 -10.03
C TRP A 55 6.38 -7.63 -10.77
N VAL A 56 7.49 -7.41 -10.04
CA VAL A 56 8.74 -6.83 -10.58
C VAL A 56 9.78 -7.93 -10.75
N SER A 57 9.76 -8.58 -11.92
CA SER A 57 10.62 -9.72 -12.24
C SER A 57 12.12 -9.41 -12.14
N SER A 58 12.55 -8.19 -12.49
CA SER A 58 13.97 -7.78 -12.41
C SER A 58 14.51 -7.76 -10.98
N CYS A 59 13.62 -7.57 -9.99
CA CYS A 59 13.98 -7.50 -8.57
C CYS A 59 13.54 -8.76 -7.81
N ASN A 60 12.92 -9.74 -8.47
CA ASN A 60 12.23 -10.87 -7.83
C ASN A 60 11.37 -10.40 -6.64
N SER A 61 10.59 -9.35 -6.85
CA SER A 61 9.87 -8.67 -5.77
C SER A 61 8.44 -8.39 -6.17
N MET A 62 7.53 -8.53 -5.21
CA MET A 62 6.15 -8.10 -5.36
C MET A 62 5.96 -6.76 -4.67
N GLN A 63 5.44 -5.79 -5.41
CA GLN A 63 5.07 -4.49 -4.90
C GLN A 63 3.60 -4.49 -4.52
N PHE A 64 3.29 -3.83 -3.43
CA PHE A 64 1.94 -3.52 -3.02
C PHE A 64 1.82 -2.01 -2.84
N SER A 65 0.71 -1.45 -3.28
CA SER A 65 0.32 -0.09 -2.93
C SER A 65 -1.15 -0.01 -2.60
N SER A 66 -1.49 0.86 -1.66
CA SER A 66 -2.87 1.27 -1.36
C SER A 66 -2.96 2.76 -1.65
N SER A 67 -3.72 3.13 -2.69
CA SER A 67 -3.92 4.53 -3.05
C SER A 67 -5.28 4.98 -2.58
N TYR A 68 -5.31 6.15 -1.94
CA TYR A 68 -6.55 6.79 -1.55
C TYR A 68 -7.31 7.25 -2.80
N ASP A 69 -8.64 7.19 -2.79
CA ASP A 69 -9.47 7.94 -3.75
C ASP A 69 -9.52 9.44 -3.37
N LEU A 70 -8.35 10.08 -3.32
CA LEU A 70 -8.20 11.50 -3.04
C LEU A 70 -7.11 12.10 -3.92
N LYS A 71 -7.23 13.39 -4.22
CA LYS A 71 -6.24 14.13 -5.01
C LYS A 71 -5.65 15.28 -4.21
N VAL A 72 -4.33 15.29 -4.08
CA VAL A 72 -3.58 16.37 -3.44
C VAL A 72 -3.45 17.56 -4.40
N PRO A 73 -3.99 18.75 -4.07
CA PRO A 73 -3.83 19.93 -4.89
C PRO A 73 -2.36 20.36 -4.96
N LYS A 74 -1.92 20.89 -6.11
CA LYS A 74 -0.52 21.32 -6.32
C LYS A 74 0.00 22.25 -5.21
N ARG A 75 -0.82 23.20 -4.76
CA ARG A 75 -0.48 24.15 -3.67
C ARG A 75 -0.27 23.50 -2.29
N LYS A 76 -0.68 22.23 -2.12
CA LYS A 76 -0.58 21.49 -0.85
C LYS A 76 0.52 20.42 -0.86
N ILE A 77 1.15 20.18 -2.01
CA ILE A 77 2.16 19.11 -2.18
C ILE A 77 3.26 19.21 -1.12
N GLU A 78 3.82 20.40 -0.89
CA GLU A 78 4.91 20.57 0.08
C GLU A 78 4.48 20.25 1.51
N LYS A 79 3.29 20.73 1.93
CA LYS A 79 2.76 20.44 3.27
C LYS A 79 2.45 18.95 3.44
N VAL A 80 1.87 18.30 2.42
CA VAL A 80 1.58 16.86 2.44
C VAL A 80 2.89 16.04 2.47
N ALA A 81 3.89 16.43 1.68
CA ALA A 81 5.19 15.77 1.69
C ALA A 81 5.85 15.84 3.08
N LEU A 82 5.80 17.00 3.75
CA LEU A 82 6.29 17.12 5.12
C LEU A 82 5.51 16.24 6.10
N LEU A 83 4.17 16.22 6.03
CA LEU A 83 3.35 15.34 6.86
C LEU A 83 3.72 13.87 6.64
N MET A 84 3.89 13.44 5.38
CA MET A 84 4.31 12.08 5.07
C MET A 84 5.68 11.74 5.65
N CYS A 85 6.66 12.65 5.60
CA CYS A 85 7.96 12.41 6.23
C CYS A 85 7.81 12.15 7.74
N LEU A 86 6.96 12.93 8.42
CA LEU A 86 6.71 12.76 9.87
C LEU A 86 5.95 11.47 10.18
N ILE A 87 5.03 11.06 9.31
CA ILE A 87 4.30 9.79 9.45
C ILE A 87 5.24 8.61 9.20
N ASN A 88 6.03 8.66 8.12
CA ASN A 88 6.93 7.57 7.73
C ASN A 88 7.98 7.27 8.80
N ASP A 89 8.40 8.26 9.59
CA ASP A 89 9.29 8.07 10.75
C ASP A 89 8.67 7.19 11.85
N ARG A 90 7.35 7.02 11.84
CA ARG A 90 6.58 6.21 12.80
C ARG A 90 6.12 4.87 12.24
N LEU A 91 6.27 4.65 10.93
CA LEU A 91 5.88 3.39 10.30
C LEU A 91 6.95 2.33 10.53
N ILE A 92 6.50 1.11 10.82
CA ILE A 92 7.39 -0.05 10.99
C ILE A 92 7.58 -0.74 9.64
N MET A 93 6.51 -0.78 8.84
CA MET A 93 6.47 -1.43 7.54
C MET A 93 6.07 -0.43 6.48
N GLY A 94 6.73 -0.50 5.32
CA GLY A 94 6.40 0.32 4.16
C GLY A 94 6.58 1.82 4.37
N ASN A 95 5.97 2.61 3.49
CA ASN A 95 5.98 4.06 3.57
C ASN A 95 4.85 4.68 2.74
N PHE A 96 4.41 5.87 3.13
CA PHE A 96 3.61 6.72 2.25
C PHE A 96 4.48 7.32 1.14
N ASN A 97 3.87 7.50 -0.03
CA ASN A 97 4.45 8.09 -1.23
C ASN A 97 3.41 9.00 -1.92
N LEU A 98 3.88 10.11 -2.51
CA LEU A 98 3.09 11.07 -3.26
C LEU A 98 3.62 11.16 -4.69
N ASN A 99 2.77 10.86 -5.66
CA ASN A 99 3.00 11.25 -7.04
C ASN A 99 2.62 12.73 -7.20
N SER A 100 3.62 13.62 -7.14
CA SER A 100 3.41 15.07 -7.19
C SER A 100 2.81 15.57 -8.51
N THR A 101 2.98 14.82 -9.61
CA THR A 101 2.42 15.18 -10.92
C THR A 101 0.92 14.94 -10.96
N GLN A 102 0.47 13.78 -10.46
CA GLN A 102 -0.93 13.36 -10.48
C GLN A 102 -1.68 13.66 -9.17
N GLY A 103 -0.97 14.12 -8.13
CA GLY A 103 -1.51 14.36 -6.80
C GLY A 103 -1.96 13.08 -6.09
N GLU A 104 -1.43 11.92 -6.46
CA GLU A 104 -1.85 10.62 -5.92
C GLU A 104 -1.07 10.27 -4.68
N LEU A 105 -1.77 10.12 -3.58
CA LEU A 105 -1.22 9.67 -2.32
C LEU A 105 -1.43 8.16 -2.19
N SER A 106 -0.38 7.46 -1.81
CA SER A 106 -0.39 6.00 -1.68
C SER A 106 0.47 5.55 -0.52
N TYR A 107 0.06 4.51 0.20
CA TYR A 107 0.96 3.68 0.98
C TYR A 107 1.62 2.65 0.05
N ARG A 108 2.88 2.29 0.29
CA ARG A 108 3.60 1.27 -0.48
C ARG A 108 4.38 0.31 0.41
N TYR A 109 4.42 -0.94 0.00
CA TYR A 109 5.26 -1.99 0.57
C TYR A 109 5.87 -2.84 -0.55
N THR A 110 7.03 -3.45 -0.32
CA THR A 110 7.65 -4.37 -1.29
C THR A 110 8.11 -5.63 -0.59
N ILE A 111 7.66 -6.78 -1.09
CA ILE A 111 8.05 -8.11 -0.60
C ILE A 111 9.14 -8.66 -1.52
N PRO A 112 10.38 -8.81 -1.05
CA PRO A 112 11.39 -9.56 -1.79
C PRO A 112 11.07 -11.06 -1.75
N LEU A 113 11.04 -11.71 -2.90
CA LEU A 113 10.70 -13.13 -3.07
C LEU A 113 11.86 -13.98 -3.55
N ARG A 114 13.09 -13.45 -3.56
CA ARG A 114 14.27 -14.23 -3.96
C ARG A 114 14.45 -15.43 -3.03
N GLY A 115 14.47 -16.64 -3.60
CA GLY A 115 14.57 -17.89 -2.84
C GLY A 115 13.23 -18.42 -2.33
N LEU A 116 12.14 -17.70 -2.59
CA LEU A 116 10.77 -18.12 -2.33
C LEU A 116 10.04 -18.37 -3.66
N GLN A 117 9.06 -19.26 -3.65
CA GLN A 117 8.20 -19.47 -4.81
C GLN A 117 7.17 -18.33 -4.97
N SER A 118 6.64 -17.85 -3.84
CA SER A 118 5.69 -16.74 -3.74
C SER A 118 5.69 -16.19 -2.31
N ALA A 119 4.98 -15.09 -2.07
CA ALA A 119 4.58 -14.70 -0.72
C ALA A 119 3.61 -15.75 -0.15
N SER A 120 3.67 -15.98 1.16
CA SER A 120 2.65 -16.78 1.87
C SER A 120 1.33 -16.01 2.01
N VAL A 121 0.23 -16.71 2.27
CA VAL A 121 -1.10 -16.09 2.46
C VAL A 121 -1.06 -15.15 3.65
N GLU A 122 -0.48 -15.62 4.76
CA GLU A 122 -0.37 -14.91 6.02
C GLU A 122 0.44 -13.61 5.85
N GLN A 123 1.54 -13.65 5.08
CA GLN A 123 2.30 -12.42 4.77
C GLN A 123 1.48 -11.42 3.94
N LEU A 124 0.65 -11.90 3.02
CA LEU A 124 -0.20 -11.02 2.20
C LEU A 124 -1.27 -10.36 3.06
N GLU A 125 -1.94 -11.15 3.91
CA GLU A 125 -2.95 -10.67 4.86
C GLU A 125 -2.35 -9.64 5.82
N ASP A 126 -1.24 -9.95 6.47
CA ASP A 126 -0.55 -9.03 7.39
C ASP A 126 -0.20 -7.68 6.72
N ILE A 127 0.26 -7.72 5.46
CA ILE A 127 0.62 -6.49 4.72
C ILE A 127 -0.62 -5.69 4.35
N ILE A 128 -1.68 -6.34 3.88
CA ILE A 128 -2.94 -5.67 3.51
C ILE A 128 -3.56 -5.02 4.74
N ASP A 129 -3.67 -5.76 5.84
CA ASP A 129 -4.26 -5.30 7.09
C ASP A 129 -3.46 -4.14 7.68
N TYR A 130 -2.13 -4.27 7.77
CA TYR A 130 -1.28 -3.18 8.27
C TYR A 130 -1.39 -1.93 7.40
N ALA A 131 -1.33 -2.09 6.08
CA ALA A 131 -1.37 -0.96 5.17
C ALA A 131 -2.72 -0.23 5.21
N LEU A 132 -3.83 -0.95 5.25
CA LEU A 132 -5.16 -0.37 5.36
C LEU A 132 -5.33 0.31 6.71
N SER A 133 -4.90 -0.33 7.81
CA SER A 133 -4.97 0.24 9.16
C SER A 133 -4.21 1.56 9.27
N GLU A 134 -2.95 1.61 8.80
CA GLU A 134 -2.18 2.85 8.81
C GLU A 134 -2.73 3.88 7.82
N SER A 135 -3.30 3.44 6.70
CA SER A 135 -3.93 4.36 5.73
C SER A 135 -5.18 5.04 6.30
N GLU A 136 -6.05 4.28 6.98
CA GLU A 136 -7.22 4.79 7.71
C GLU A 136 -6.77 5.74 8.84
N ARG A 137 -5.83 5.31 9.68
CA ARG A 137 -5.32 6.08 10.82
C ARG A 137 -4.86 7.48 10.46
N TYR A 138 -4.19 7.65 9.31
CA TYR A 138 -3.67 8.94 8.87
C TYR A 138 -4.56 9.67 7.87
N TYR A 139 -5.70 9.11 7.47
CA TYR A 139 -6.60 9.71 6.49
C TYR A 139 -7.04 11.13 6.92
N SER A 140 -7.53 11.27 8.15
CA SER A 140 -7.96 12.55 8.71
C SER A 140 -6.83 13.60 8.75
N SER A 141 -5.60 13.18 9.04
CA SER A 141 -4.43 14.06 9.00
C SER A 141 -4.15 14.60 7.59
N PHE A 142 -4.27 13.74 6.57
CA PHE A 142 -4.13 14.17 5.18
C PHE A 142 -5.25 15.12 4.77
N GLN A 143 -6.50 14.79 5.09
CA GLN A 143 -7.64 15.67 4.80
C GLN A 143 -7.50 17.05 5.45
N TYR A 144 -7.05 17.10 6.71
CA TYR A 144 -6.84 18.35 7.43
C TYR A 144 -5.86 19.29 6.70
N ILE A 145 -4.79 18.76 6.11
CA ILE A 145 -3.83 19.56 5.32
C ILE A 145 -4.38 19.90 3.93
N ILE A 146 -5.08 18.96 3.29
CA ILE A 146 -5.56 19.13 1.92
C ILE A 146 -6.68 20.18 1.86
N TRP A 147 -7.59 20.17 2.83
CA TRP A 147 -8.74 21.07 2.88
C TRP A 147 -8.54 22.30 3.77
N GLY A 148 -7.69 22.20 4.79
CA GLY A 148 -7.38 23.30 5.70
C GLY A 148 -6.08 24.04 5.37
N GLU A 149 -5.71 24.99 6.21
CA GLU A 149 -4.40 25.68 6.17
C GLU A 149 -3.46 25.25 7.30
N GLY A 150 -3.81 24.19 8.02
CA GLY A 150 -3.11 23.77 9.21
C GLY A 150 -1.63 23.38 9.01
N ASP A 151 -0.93 23.30 10.13
CA ASP A 151 0.47 22.90 10.19
C ASP A 151 0.59 21.35 10.16
N PRO A 152 1.47 20.76 9.33
CA PRO A 152 1.70 19.32 9.27
C PRO A 152 1.98 18.64 10.62
N ARG A 153 2.66 19.31 11.54
CA ARG A 153 2.95 18.76 12.87
C ARG A 153 1.70 18.71 13.74
N ASN A 154 0.81 19.69 13.61
CA ASN A 154 -0.49 19.68 14.29
C ASN A 154 -1.42 18.63 13.67
N ALA A 155 -1.39 18.48 12.34
CA ALA A 155 -2.15 17.45 11.63
C ALA A 155 -1.77 16.03 12.08
N LEU A 156 -0.50 15.78 12.39
CA LEU A 156 -0.07 14.48 12.91
C LEU A 156 -0.68 14.14 14.27
N GLN A 157 -1.03 15.15 15.08
CA GLN A 157 -1.67 14.93 16.38
C GLN A 157 -3.14 14.52 16.24
N SER A 158 -3.83 14.90 15.14
CA SER A 158 -5.23 14.52 14.94
C SER A 158 -5.40 13.02 14.74
N ALA A 159 -4.44 12.34 14.07
CA ALA A 159 -4.43 10.88 13.93
C ALA A 159 -4.24 10.11 15.27
N ILE A 160 -3.79 10.79 16.32
CA ILE A 160 -3.62 10.19 17.66
C ILE A 160 -4.92 10.29 18.47
N LEU A 161 -5.78 11.27 18.16
CA LEU A 161 -6.99 11.53 18.95
C LEU A 161 -8.17 10.62 18.58
N GLU A 162 -8.25 10.14 17.34
CA GLU A 162 -9.34 9.24 16.89
C GLU A 162 -9.23 7.82 17.49
N THR A 163 -8.07 7.38 17.97
CA THR A 163 -7.89 6.05 18.61
C THR A 163 -8.26 6.00 20.10
N VAL A 164 -8.71 7.11 20.69
CA VAL A 164 -9.24 7.16 22.07
C VAL A 164 -10.77 7.34 22.08
N GLY A 165 -11.41 7.33 20.90
CA GLY A 165 -12.81 7.68 20.70
C GLY A 165 -13.80 6.53 20.47
N GLU A 166 -13.40 5.28 20.68
CA GLU A 166 -14.37 4.17 20.80
C GLU A 166 -14.44 3.74 22.27
N ALA A 167 -15.53 4.14 22.93
CA ALA A 167 -15.93 3.72 24.26
C ALA A 167 -17.15 2.79 24.17
#